data_AF-A0A0D6PMK9-F1
#
_entry.id   AF-A0A0D6PMK9-F1
#
_cell.length_a   1.000
_cell.length_b   1.000
_cell.length_c   1.000
_cell.angle_alpha   90.00
_cell.angle_beta   90.00
_cell.angle_gamma   90.00
#
_symmetry.space_group_name_H-M   'P 1'
#
loop_
_entity.id
_entity.type
_entity.pdbx_description
1 polymer ?
#
loop_
_entity_poly.entity_id
_entity_poly.type
_entity_poly.pdbx_seq_one_letter_code
_entity_poly.pdbx_strand_id
1 'polypeptide(L)'
;MAEKTDKIGAQFFVPDFDMKKLLGDMKLPAMPDVEAVLAAHKRNLEALTEANRAALEGAQLVARRHMEILQETMAGLSETLKDLASNQTPATRASKQAELLQKAYESAVANTKELGDLIQKSNAEAMNKLNTRFSEAMTEMKMLLEKK
;
A
#
# COMPACT_ATOMS: atom_id res chain seq x y z
N MET A 1 -39.96 -3.30 10.81
CA MET A 1 -38.82 -2.41 11.13
C MET A 1 -37.82 -3.21 11.95
N ALA A 2 -36.78 -3.73 11.30
CA ALA A 2 -35.50 -4.19 11.88
C ALA A 2 -34.74 -4.90 10.76
N GLU A 3 -34.26 -4.13 9.78
CA GLU A 3 -33.34 -4.59 8.74
C GLU A 3 -32.14 -3.65 8.75
N LYS A 4 -30.97 -4.21 8.48
CA LYS A 4 -29.62 -3.59 8.40
C LYS A 4 -28.87 -3.42 9.73
N THR A 5 -28.22 -4.49 10.13
CA THR A 5 -26.83 -4.47 10.64
C THR A 5 -26.31 -5.89 10.60
N ASP A 6 -25.73 -6.28 9.47
CA ASP A 6 -24.50 -7.09 9.39
C ASP A 6 -24.24 -7.52 7.95
N LYS A 7 -22.95 -7.64 7.62
CA LYS A 7 -22.37 -8.12 6.36
C LYS A 7 -22.10 -7.04 5.30
N ILE A 8 -21.31 -6.03 5.68
CA ILE A 8 -20.28 -5.51 4.78
C ILE A 8 -19.06 -6.45 4.93
N GLY A 9 -19.17 -7.65 4.37
CA GLY A 9 -18.03 -8.52 4.14
C GLY A 9 -17.71 -8.44 2.66
N ALA A 10 -16.49 -8.04 2.31
CA ALA A 10 -16.03 -7.96 0.94
C ALA A 10 -16.19 -9.32 0.26
N GLN A 11 -17.29 -9.49 -0.46
CA GLN A 11 -17.57 -10.67 -1.25
C GLN A 11 -16.73 -10.56 -2.52
N PHE A 12 -15.47 -11.02 -2.45
CA PHE A 12 -14.73 -11.35 -3.65
C PHE A 12 -15.49 -12.45 -4.37
N PHE A 13 -16.16 -12.07 -5.45
CA PHE A 13 -16.72 -13.02 -6.40
C PHE A 13 -15.55 -13.67 -7.15
N VAL A 14 -15.07 -14.80 -6.64
CA VAL A 14 -14.32 -15.74 -7.45
C VAL A 14 -15.36 -16.74 -7.96
N PRO A 15 -15.81 -16.64 -9.22
CA PRO A 15 -16.69 -17.67 -9.77
C PRO A 15 -15.96 -19.01 -9.68
N ASP A 16 -16.69 -20.09 -9.35
CA ASP A 16 -16.16 -21.45 -9.35
C ASP A 16 -15.53 -21.76 -10.71
N PHE A 17 -14.21 -21.59 -10.78
CA PHE A 17 -13.44 -21.73 -11.99
C PHE A 17 -13.17 -23.21 -12.20
N ASP A 18 -14.07 -23.90 -12.91
CA ASP A 18 -13.89 -25.30 -13.28
C ASP A 18 -12.81 -25.44 -14.36
N MET A 19 -11.56 -25.44 -13.91
CA MET A 19 -10.35 -25.60 -14.72
C MET A 19 -10.41 -26.85 -15.63
N LYS A 20 -11.12 -27.90 -15.22
CA LYS A 20 -11.25 -29.13 -16.03
C LYS A 20 -12.15 -28.93 -17.25
N LYS A 21 -13.23 -28.15 -17.13
CA LYS A 21 -14.11 -27.82 -18.26
C LYS A 21 -13.43 -26.90 -19.28
N LEU A 22 -12.67 -25.91 -18.80
CA LEU A 22 -11.96 -24.97 -19.69
C LEU A 22 -10.88 -25.69 -20.53
N LEU A 23 -10.21 -26.69 -19.94
CA LEU A 23 -9.17 -27.50 -20.60
C LEU A 23 -9.74 -28.58 -21.52
N GLY A 24 -10.96 -29.07 -21.25
CA GLY A 24 -11.63 -30.10 -22.06
C GLY A 24 -12.20 -29.59 -23.39
N ASP A 25 -12.70 -28.35 -23.40
CA ASP A 25 -13.32 -27.74 -24.59
C ASP A 25 -12.33 -26.94 -25.45
N MET A 26 -11.19 -26.52 -24.89
CA MET A 26 -10.06 -26.04 -25.69
C MET A 26 -9.31 -27.25 -26.24
N LYS A 27 -9.44 -27.50 -27.55
CA LYS A 27 -8.39 -28.20 -28.30
C LYS A 27 -7.14 -27.34 -28.25
N LEU A 28 -6.41 -27.40 -27.13
CA LEU A 28 -5.14 -26.73 -26.98
C LEU A 28 -4.24 -27.29 -28.07
N PRO A 29 -3.70 -26.46 -28.99
CA PRO A 29 -2.65 -26.93 -29.89
C PRO A 29 -1.59 -27.55 -29.00
N ALA A 30 -1.03 -28.71 -29.40
CA ALA A 30 -0.06 -29.45 -28.61
C ALA A 30 0.99 -28.49 -28.04
N MET A 31 0.84 -28.11 -26.77
CA MET A 31 1.72 -27.13 -26.15
C MET A 31 3.00 -27.88 -25.82
N PRO A 32 4.16 -27.48 -26.36
CA PRO A 32 5.38 -28.27 -26.30
C PRO A 32 5.91 -28.46 -24.87
N ASP A 33 5.40 -27.74 -23.86
CA ASP A 33 5.90 -27.79 -22.49
C ASP A 33 4.84 -27.33 -21.45
N VAL A 34 3.88 -28.20 -21.12
CA VAL A 34 2.80 -27.93 -20.13
C VAL A 34 3.37 -27.66 -18.73
N GLU A 35 4.47 -28.33 -18.36
CA GLU A 35 5.13 -28.15 -17.07
C GLU A 35 5.73 -26.75 -16.94
N ALA A 36 6.38 -26.24 -17.99
CA ALA A 36 6.89 -24.87 -18.02
C ALA A 36 5.77 -23.82 -17.88
N VAL A 37 4.63 -24.04 -18.53
CA VAL A 37 3.45 -23.16 -18.41
C VAL A 37 2.89 -23.17 -16.99
N LEU A 38 2.76 -24.34 -16.37
CA LEU A 38 2.27 -24.47 -15.00
C LEU A 38 3.23 -23.79 -13.99
N ALA A 39 4.53 -23.96 -14.20
CA ALA A 39 5.56 -23.29 -13.39
C ALA A 39 5.50 -21.77 -13.54
N ALA A 40 5.29 -21.25 -14.75
CA ALA A 40 5.12 -19.81 -15.00
C ALA A 40 3.87 -19.25 -14.28
N HIS A 41 2.76 -19.99 -14.26
CA HIS A 41 1.56 -19.61 -13.49
C HIS A 41 1.84 -19.56 -11.99
N LYS A 42 2.57 -20.54 -11.45
CA LYS A 42 2.97 -20.52 -10.03
C LYS A 42 3.80 -19.28 -9.69
N ARG A 43 4.80 -18.95 -10.51
CA ARG A 43 5.63 -17.74 -10.35
C ARG A 43 4.81 -16.45 -10.45
N ASN A 44 3.80 -16.40 -11.32
CA ASN A 44 2.90 -15.25 -11.42
C ASN A 44 2.12 -15.03 -10.11
N LEU A 45 1.58 -16.10 -9.51
CA LEU A 45 0.86 -16.02 -8.25
C LEU A 45 1.77 -15.60 -7.09
N GLU A 46 3.00 -16.12 -7.05
CA GLU A 46 4.02 -15.71 -6.08
C GLU A 46 4.33 -14.22 -6.20
N ALA A 47 4.57 -13.71 -7.42
CA ALA A 47 4.84 -12.30 -7.64
C ALA A 47 3.67 -11.38 -7.23
N LEU A 48 2.42 -11.79 -7.53
CA LEU A 48 1.22 -11.06 -7.10
C LEU A 48 1.09 -11.06 -5.57
N THR A 49 1.34 -12.19 -4.93
CA THR A 49 1.31 -12.31 -3.46
C THR A 49 2.35 -11.40 -2.82
N GLU A 50 3.57 -11.41 -3.36
CA GLU A 50 4.67 -10.58 -2.88
C GLU A 50 4.44 -9.09 -3.10
N ALA A 51 3.84 -8.69 -4.23
CA ALA A 51 3.45 -7.31 -4.48
C ALA A 51 2.35 -6.83 -3.52
N ASN A 52 1.34 -7.67 -3.29
CA ASN A 52 0.28 -7.39 -2.32
C ASN A 52 0.83 -7.29 -0.88
N ARG A 53 1.78 -8.15 -0.53
CA ARG A 53 2.46 -8.10 0.76
C ARG A 53 3.19 -6.77 0.95
N ALA A 54 3.97 -6.33 -0.03
CA ALA A 54 4.65 -5.04 0.03
C ALA A 54 3.66 -3.87 0.20
N ALA A 55 2.57 -3.88 -0.57
CA ALA A 55 1.52 -2.87 -0.45
C ALA A 55 0.88 -2.84 0.95
N LEU A 56 0.60 -4.02 1.53
CA LEU A 56 0.02 -4.14 2.88
C LEU A 56 0.99 -3.67 3.96
N GLU A 57 2.27 -4.06 3.87
CA GLU A 57 3.32 -3.60 4.79
C GLU A 57 3.46 -2.08 4.74
N GLY A 58 3.43 -1.49 3.55
CA GLY A 58 3.42 -0.04 3.39
C GLY A 58 2.19 0.64 3.99
N ALA A 59 0.99 0.10 3.79
CA ALA A 59 -0.22 0.61 4.41
C ALA A 59 -0.14 0.59 5.95
N GLN A 60 0.45 -0.47 6.52
CA GLN A 60 0.69 -0.56 7.97
C GLN A 60 1.69 0.49 8.45
N LEU A 61 2.76 0.76 7.68
CA LEU A 61 3.74 1.81 8.01
C LEU A 61 3.09 3.20 8.00
N VAL A 62 2.28 3.50 6.99
CA VAL A 62 1.51 4.76 6.91
C VAL A 62 0.57 4.88 8.10
N ALA A 63 -0.17 3.82 8.45
CA ALA A 63 -1.08 3.84 9.59
C ALA A 63 -0.36 4.06 10.93
N ARG A 64 0.79 3.39 11.14
CA ARG A 64 1.64 3.61 12.32
C ARG A 64 2.11 5.06 12.38
N ARG A 65 2.63 5.60 11.28
CA ARG A 65 3.11 6.99 11.25
C ARG A 65 1.98 7.99 11.50
N HIS A 66 0.79 7.74 10.97
CA HIS A 66 -0.38 8.57 11.25
C HIS A 66 -0.72 8.61 12.75
N MET A 67 -0.62 7.48 13.46
CA MET A 67 -0.82 7.43 14.92
C MET A 67 0.27 8.17 15.70
N GLU A 68 1.52 8.15 15.24
CA GLU A 68 2.61 8.91 15.85
C GLU A 68 2.38 10.43 15.70
N ILE A 69 2.00 10.87 14.50
CA ILE A 69 1.65 12.28 14.23
C ILE A 69 0.50 12.75 15.14
N LEU A 70 -0.50 11.90 15.37
CA LEU A 70 -1.61 12.22 16.29
C LEU A 70 -1.10 12.39 17.74
N GLN A 71 -0.22 11.50 18.20
CA GLN A 71 0.38 11.61 19.54
C GLN A 71 1.20 12.88 19.70
N GLU A 72 2.05 13.20 18.72
CA GLU A 72 2.84 14.43 18.68
C GLU A 72 1.94 15.68 18.71
N THR A 73 0.85 15.66 17.95
CA THR A 73 -0.12 16.77 17.90
C THR A 73 -0.83 16.97 19.24
N MET A 74 -1.27 15.89 19.90
CA MET A 74 -1.91 15.97 21.22
C MET A 74 -0.93 16.47 22.29
N ALA A 75 0.33 16.05 22.25
CA ALA A 75 1.37 16.55 23.14
C ALA A 75 1.60 18.05 22.94
N GLY A 76 1.70 18.52 21.69
CA GLY A 76 1.85 19.94 21.36
C GLY A 76 0.65 20.80 21.76
N LEU A 77 -0.57 20.26 21.67
CA LEU A 77 -1.77 20.93 22.15
C LEU A 77 -1.75 21.12 23.67
N SER A 78 -1.35 20.09 24.43
CA SER A 78 -1.25 20.17 25.89
C SER A 78 -0.24 21.24 26.33
N GLU A 79 0.91 21.29 25.65
CA GLU A 79 1.94 22.31 25.89
C GLU A 79 1.42 23.72 25.60
N THR A 80 0.72 23.91 24.48
CA THR A 80 0.12 25.19 24.09
C THR A 80 -0.92 25.66 25.11
N LEU A 81 -1.77 24.77 25.61
CA LEU A 81 -2.77 25.10 26.63
C LEU A 81 -2.13 25.52 27.96
N LYS A 82 -1.05 24.84 28.38
CA LYS A 82 -0.27 25.20 29.56
C LYS A 82 0.35 26.59 29.43
N ASP A 83 0.86 26.90 28.24
CA ASP A 83 1.44 28.20 27.94
C ASP A 83 0.40 29.33 27.94
N LEU A 84 -0.81 29.07 27.41
CA LEU A 84 -1.91 30.04 27.43
C LEU A 84 -2.41 30.36 28.85
N ALA A 85 -2.32 29.41 29.78
CA ALA A 85 -2.67 29.63 31.19
C ALA A 85 -1.67 30.53 31.95
N SER A 86 -0.54 30.90 31.32
CA SER A 86 0.47 31.75 31.94
C SER A 86 0.17 33.26 31.78
N ASN A 87 0.38 34.04 32.86
CA ASN A 87 0.21 35.49 32.84
C ASN A 87 1.41 36.18 32.16
N GLN A 88 1.34 36.31 30.84
CA GLN A 88 2.38 36.96 30.01
C GLN A 88 1.97 38.33 29.48
N THR A 89 2.97 39.17 29.16
CA THR A 89 2.75 40.47 28.52
C THR A 89 2.24 40.33 27.08
N PRO A 90 1.54 41.33 26.51
CA PRO A 90 1.06 41.29 25.12
C PRO A 90 2.16 41.04 24.07
N ALA A 91 3.34 41.65 24.25
CA ALA A 91 4.48 41.48 23.33
C ALA A 91 5.05 40.05 23.37
N THR A 92 5.20 39.47 24.57
CA THR A 92 5.65 38.07 24.72
C THR A 92 4.66 37.09 24.10
N ARG A 93 3.35 37.34 24.26
CA ARG A 93 2.29 36.53 23.63
C ARG A 93 2.37 36.56 22.10
N ALA A 94 2.59 37.73 21.50
CA ALA A 94 2.69 37.86 20.04
C ALA A 94 3.89 37.09 19.47
N SER A 95 5.07 37.18 20.11
CA SER A 95 6.26 36.42 19.71
C SER A 95 6.01 34.91 19.79
N LYS A 96 5.45 34.43 20.91
CA LYS A 96 5.11 33.00 21.07
C LYS A 96 4.09 32.51 20.04
N GLN A 97 3.08 33.31 19.70
CA GLN A 97 2.11 32.92 18.67
C GLN A 97 2.77 32.76 17.29
N ALA A 98 3.72 33.63 16.95
CA ALA A 98 4.48 33.51 15.71
C ALA A 98 5.36 32.23 15.71
N GLU A 99 6.05 31.94 16.81
CA GLU A 99 6.86 30.72 16.97
C GLU A 99 6.00 29.44 16.89
N LEU A 100 4.83 29.43 17.54
CA LEU A 100 3.89 28.30 17.48
C LEU A 100 3.38 28.07 16.05
N LEU A 101 3.03 29.15 15.34
CA LEU A 101 2.58 29.05 13.95
C LEU A 101 3.69 28.52 13.03
N GLN A 102 4.92 29.03 13.19
CA GLN A 102 6.07 28.56 12.44
C GLN A 102 6.32 27.07 12.69
N LYS A 103 6.39 26.65 13.95
CA LYS A 103 6.61 25.25 14.32
C LYS A 103 5.49 24.34 13.80
N ALA A 104 4.24 24.77 13.91
CA ALA A 104 3.10 24.01 13.39
C ALA A 104 3.18 23.82 11.86
N TYR A 105 3.59 24.86 11.13
CA TYR A 105 3.79 24.79 9.69
C TYR A 105 4.93 23.84 9.31
N GLU A 106 6.10 23.98 9.94
CA GLU A 106 7.26 23.11 9.71
C GLU A 106 6.92 21.63 9.96
N SER A 107 6.25 21.34 11.08
CA SER A 107 5.78 19.99 11.40
C SER A 107 4.77 19.47 10.38
N ALA A 108 3.80 20.28 9.96
CA ALA A 108 2.81 19.85 8.98
C ALA A 108 3.44 19.49 7.63
N VAL A 109 4.40 20.29 7.16
CA VAL A 109 5.15 20.03 5.92
C VAL A 109 5.99 18.77 6.05
N ALA A 110 6.72 18.60 7.16
CA ALA A 110 7.55 17.43 7.41
C ALA A 110 6.70 16.14 7.43
N ASN A 111 5.60 16.14 8.18
CA ASN A 111 4.68 15.01 8.29
C ASN A 111 4.06 14.64 6.93
N THR A 112 3.65 15.64 6.14
CA THR A 112 3.08 15.40 4.81
C THR A 112 4.11 14.77 3.86
N LYS A 113 5.35 15.29 3.89
CA LYS A 113 6.44 14.75 3.07
C LYS A 113 6.74 13.30 3.43
N GLU A 114 6.88 13.01 4.71
CA GLU A 114 7.21 11.66 5.19
C GLU A 114 6.12 10.63 4.83
N LEU A 115 4.84 10.99 5.00
CA LEU A 115 3.74 10.14 4.57
C LEU A 115 3.76 9.90 3.05
N GLY A 116 4.05 10.94 2.26
CA GLY A 116 4.24 10.83 0.81
C GLY A 116 5.37 9.88 0.44
N ASP A 117 6.52 10.01 1.09
CA ASP A 117 7.70 9.16 0.87
C ASP A 117 7.38 7.68 1.20
N LEU A 118 6.67 7.41 2.30
CA LEU A 118 6.23 6.06 2.67
C LEU A 118 5.29 5.44 1.63
N ILE A 119 4.30 6.20 1.16
CA ILE A 119 3.34 5.74 0.14
C ILE A 119 4.08 5.47 -1.17
N GLN A 120 4.94 6.40 -1.60
CA GLN A 120 5.68 6.27 -2.85
C GLN A 120 6.62 5.06 -2.80
N LYS A 121 7.33 4.84 -1.69
CA LYS A 121 8.22 3.70 -1.51
C LYS A 121 7.46 2.37 -1.57
N SER A 122 6.35 2.25 -0.84
CA SER A 122 5.50 1.05 -0.86
C SER A 122 5.02 0.70 -2.27
N ASN A 123 4.51 1.71 -2.99
CA ASN A 123 4.04 1.52 -4.36
C ASN A 123 5.19 1.13 -5.31
N ALA A 124 6.36 1.75 -5.16
CA ALA A 124 7.53 1.42 -5.97
C ALA A 124 8.00 -0.03 -5.73
N GLU A 125 8.04 -0.48 -4.48
CA GLU A 125 8.41 -1.86 -4.13
C GLU A 125 7.43 -2.89 -4.71
N ALA A 126 6.12 -2.63 -4.61
CA ALA A 126 5.10 -3.49 -5.20
C ALA A 126 5.22 -3.54 -6.74
N MET A 127 5.36 -2.37 -7.39
CA MET A 127 5.51 -2.30 -8.85
C MET A 127 6.79 -2.95 -9.35
N ASN A 128 7.90 -2.82 -8.61
CA ASN A 128 9.16 -3.47 -8.97
C ASN A 128 9.04 -5.00 -8.98
N LYS A 129 8.34 -5.60 -8.01
CA LYS A 129 8.08 -7.05 -7.99
C LYS A 129 7.30 -7.50 -9.23
N LEU A 130 6.29 -6.73 -9.64
CA LEU A 130 5.50 -7.01 -10.84
C LEU A 130 6.30 -6.82 -12.14
N ASN A 131 7.10 -5.75 -12.23
CA ASN A 131 7.95 -5.47 -13.40
C ASN A 131 9.01 -6.54 -13.62
N THR A 132 9.65 -7.01 -12.54
CA THR A 132 10.59 -8.13 -12.60
C THR A 132 9.91 -9.36 -13.16
N ARG A 133 8.74 -9.73 -12.62
CA ARG A 133 8.02 -10.91 -13.09
C ARG A 133 7.56 -10.78 -14.54
N PHE A 134 7.11 -9.59 -14.96
CA PHE A 134 6.74 -9.32 -16.34
C PHE A 134 7.93 -9.54 -17.29
N SER A 135 9.11 -9.04 -16.92
CA SER A 135 10.34 -9.19 -17.71
C SER A 135 10.77 -10.66 -17.83
N GLU A 136 10.67 -11.41 -16.74
CA GLU A 136 10.89 -12.86 -16.73
C GLU A 136 9.87 -13.60 -17.60
N ALA A 137 8.58 -13.25 -17.52
CA ALA A 137 7.52 -13.87 -18.31
C ALA A 137 7.73 -13.67 -19.82
N MET A 138 8.20 -12.49 -20.24
CA MET A 138 8.57 -12.24 -21.64
C MET A 138 9.76 -13.08 -22.09
N THR A 139 10.71 -13.36 -21.19
CA THR A 139 11.85 -14.22 -21.48
C THR A 139 11.41 -15.69 -21.59
N GLU A 140 10.55 -16.15 -20.68
CA GLU A 140 9.93 -17.49 -20.73
C GLU A 140 9.15 -17.70 -22.03
N MET A 141 8.36 -16.70 -22.46
CA MET A 141 7.64 -16.74 -23.73
C MET A 141 8.57 -16.91 -24.93
N LYS A 142 9.69 -16.18 -24.98
CA LYS A 142 10.68 -16.32 -26.06
C LYS A 142 11.26 -17.74 -26.10
N MET A 143 11.66 -18.28 -24.94
CA MET A 143 12.21 -19.64 -24.87
C MET A 143 11.21 -20.71 -25.31
N LEU A 144 9.92 -20.56 -24.99
CA LEU A 144 8.87 -21.47 -25.45
C LEU A 144 8.67 -21.42 -26.98
N LEU A 145 8.85 -20.25 -27.60
CA LEU A 145 8.76 -20.07 -29.05
C LEU A 145 10.01 -20.55 -29.79
N GLU A 146 11.18 -20.51 -29.15
CA GLU A 146 12.45 -21.01 -29.70
C GLU A 146 12.59 -22.54 -29.59
N LYS A 147 11.91 -23.19 -28.64
CA LYS A 147 11.82 -24.66 -28.51
C LYS A 147 10.96 -25.34 -29.61
N LYS A 148 10.70 -24.66 -30.73
CA LYS A 148 9.90 -25.18 -31.86
C LYS A 148 10.74 -25.95 -32.87
#